data_AF-A0A959GL22-F1
#
_entry.id   AF-A0A959GL22-F1
#
_cell.length_a   1.000
_cell.length_b   1.000
_cell.length_c   1.000
_cell.angle_alpha   90.00
_cell.angle_beta   90.00
_cell.angle_gamma   90.00
#
_symmetry.space_group_name_H-M   'P 1'
#
loop_
_entity.id
_entity.type
_entity.pdbx_description
1 polymer ?
#
loop_
_entity_poly.entity_id
_entity_poly.type
_entity_poly.pdbx_seq_one_letter_code
_entity_poly.pdbx_strand_id
1 'polypeptide(L)'
;MRYRKEINFNNNSPFSSLTGILLVVLFLVALYFIAKVIFTALYYLAPIMIVAALIVDHKVVVGYLKWLVGLLRDNLLLGIGAIVLSVLGFPVLSAFLLGKALLKRQVKKVQEEAEAPRKGEYIEYEELDSEPLELPRIEKEIKKQEPPRKDNRYDDFFEDK
;
A
#
# COMPACT_ATOMS: atom_id res chain seq x y z
N MET A 1 -13.90 -29.47 -42.92
CA MET A 1 -14.69 -29.77 -41.71
C MET A 1 -13.76 -29.89 -40.52
N ARG A 2 -13.93 -29.09 -39.46
CA ARG A 2 -13.08 -29.10 -38.26
C ARG A 2 -13.74 -29.93 -37.17
N TYR A 3 -13.10 -31.02 -36.74
CA TYR A 3 -13.55 -31.82 -35.61
C TYR A 3 -13.19 -31.10 -34.30
N ARG A 4 -14.17 -30.48 -33.66
CA ARG A 4 -14.06 -29.97 -32.29
C ARG A 4 -14.31 -31.14 -31.34
N LYS A 5 -13.28 -31.58 -30.63
CA LYS A 5 -13.41 -32.61 -29.60
C LYS A 5 -14.03 -31.97 -28.36
N GLU A 6 -15.33 -32.17 -28.18
CA GLU A 6 -16.04 -31.72 -26.98
C GLU A 6 -15.72 -32.68 -25.83
N ILE A 7 -14.95 -32.21 -24.85
CA ILE A 7 -14.69 -32.99 -23.63
C ILE A 7 -15.84 -32.72 -22.66
N ASN A 8 -16.88 -33.56 -22.73
CA ASN A 8 -17.96 -33.57 -21.75
C ASN A 8 -17.55 -34.42 -20.54
N PHE A 9 -17.21 -33.78 -19.42
CA PHE A 9 -17.03 -34.43 -18.11
C PHE A 9 -18.32 -34.39 -17.31
N ASN A 10 -19.38 -35.07 -17.78
CA ASN A 10 -20.58 -35.25 -16.96
C ASN A 10 -20.66 -36.68 -16.44
N ASN A 11 -19.92 -36.96 -15.35
CA ASN A 11 -20.02 -38.21 -14.60
C ASN A 11 -20.71 -37.96 -13.25
N ASN A 12 -22.03 -38.12 -13.22
CA ASN A 12 -22.89 -38.05 -12.03
C ASN A 12 -22.75 -39.27 -11.09
N SER A 13 -21.54 -39.81 -10.92
CA SER A 13 -21.28 -40.88 -9.96
C SER A 13 -20.81 -40.29 -8.61
N PRO A 14 -21.26 -40.79 -7.45
CA PRO A 14 -20.77 -40.33 -6.14
C PRO A 14 -19.27 -40.61 -5.90
N PHE A 15 -18.62 -41.33 -6.82
CA PHE A 15 -17.18 -41.53 -6.86
C PHE A 15 -16.41 -40.40 -7.58
N SER A 16 -17.06 -39.58 -8.43
CA SER A 16 -16.40 -38.45 -9.10
C SER A 16 -16.08 -37.31 -8.12
N SER A 17 -16.91 -37.10 -7.09
CA SER A 17 -16.61 -36.21 -5.98
C SER A 17 -15.43 -36.70 -5.14
N LEU A 18 -15.31 -38.01 -4.93
CA LEU A 18 -14.20 -38.62 -4.20
C LEU A 18 -12.86 -38.41 -4.93
N THR A 19 -12.85 -38.57 -6.26
CA THR A 19 -11.67 -38.28 -7.10
C THR A 19 -11.31 -36.79 -7.06
N GLY A 20 -12.29 -35.89 -7.07
CA GLY A 20 -12.06 -34.45 -6.92
C GLY A 20 -11.43 -34.09 -5.57
N ILE A 21 -11.95 -34.66 -4.47
CA ILE A 21 -11.40 -34.49 -3.13
C ILE A 21 -9.97 -35.03 -3.07
N LEU A 22 -9.72 -36.21 -3.64
CA LEU A 22 -8.38 -36.80 -3.69
C LEU A 22 -7.38 -35.89 -4.42
N LEU A 23 -7.78 -35.28 -5.55
CA LEU A 23 -6.93 -34.36 -6.31
C LEU A 23 -6.64 -33.09 -5.52
N VAL A 24 -7.64 -32.51 -4.85
CA VAL A 24 -7.45 -31.33 -3.97
C VAL A 24 -6.50 -31.67 -2.81
N VAL A 25 -6.67 -32.83 -2.17
CA VAL A 25 -5.78 -33.29 -1.10
C VAL A 25 -4.36 -33.44 -1.63
N LEU A 26 -4.17 -34.09 -2.78
CA LEU A 26 -2.85 -34.25 -3.39
C LEU A 26 -2.21 -32.88 -3.74
N PHE A 27 -3.00 -31.96 -4.26
CA PHE A 27 -2.55 -30.60 -4.56
C PHE A 27 -2.13 -29.84 -3.30
N LEU A 28 -2.91 -29.91 -2.21
CA LEU A 28 -2.57 -29.31 -0.93
C LEU A 28 -1.32 -29.94 -0.32
N VAL A 29 -1.14 -31.26 -0.44
CA VAL A 29 0.08 -31.95 -0.01
C VAL A 29 1.30 -31.45 -0.81
N ALA A 30 1.17 -31.31 -2.13
CA ALA A 30 2.24 -30.75 -2.95
C ALA A 30 2.60 -29.32 -2.54
N LEU A 31 1.59 -28.45 -2.34
CA LEU A 31 1.79 -27.09 -1.85
C LEU A 31 2.45 -27.07 -0.46
N TYR A 32 2.06 -27.98 0.43
CA TYR A 32 2.68 -28.10 1.75
C TYR A 32 4.17 -28.42 1.66
N PHE A 33 4.58 -29.33 0.76
CA PHE A 33 6.01 -29.62 0.56
C PHE A 33 6.78 -28.41 0.02
N ILE A 34 6.21 -27.69 -0.95
CA ILE A 34 6.82 -26.48 -1.50
C ILE A 34 6.96 -25.41 -0.40
N ALA A 35 5.87 -25.14 0.33
CA ALA A 35 5.88 -24.22 1.45
C ALA A 35 6.90 -24.65 2.50
N LYS A 36 6.95 -25.93 2.88
CA LYS A 36 7.93 -26.44 3.83
C LYS A 36 9.36 -26.14 3.39
N VAL A 37 9.72 -26.38 2.14
CA VAL A 37 11.07 -26.09 1.62
C VAL A 37 11.36 -24.59 1.69
N ILE A 38 10.45 -23.75 1.21
CA ILE A 38 10.60 -22.29 1.22
C ILE A 38 10.75 -21.78 2.66
N PHE A 39 9.83 -22.15 3.56
CA PHE A 39 9.87 -21.73 4.96
C PHE A 39 11.09 -22.26 5.71
N THR A 40 11.55 -23.47 5.39
CA THR A 40 12.78 -24.03 5.98
C THR A 40 13.99 -23.21 5.55
N ALA A 41 14.12 -22.93 4.25
CA ALA A 41 15.20 -22.08 3.74
C ALA A 41 15.13 -20.67 4.36
N LEU A 42 13.93 -20.09 4.40
CA LEU A 42 13.71 -18.76 4.96
C LEU A 42 14.02 -18.72 6.46
N TYR A 43 13.73 -19.78 7.21
CA TYR A 43 14.05 -19.88 8.63
C TYR A 43 15.56 -19.85 8.88
N TYR A 44 16.36 -20.58 8.09
CA TYR A 44 17.82 -20.53 8.19
C TYR A 44 18.40 -19.18 7.74
N LEU A 45 17.79 -18.53 6.74
CA LEU A 45 18.21 -17.20 6.28
C LEU A 45 17.73 -16.07 7.22
N ALA A 46 16.65 -16.28 7.97
CA ALA A 46 16.02 -15.27 8.82
C ALA A 46 16.97 -14.54 9.78
N PRO A 47 17.85 -15.21 10.56
CA PRO A 47 18.80 -14.51 11.42
C PRO A 47 19.71 -13.58 10.61
N ILE A 48 20.19 -14.03 9.45
CA ILE A 48 21.02 -13.23 8.53
C ILE A 48 20.21 -12.04 7.99
N MET A 49 18.93 -12.24 7.63
CA MET A 49 18.07 -11.16 7.14
C MET A 49 17.80 -10.09 8.19
N ILE A 50 17.62 -10.46 9.46
CA ILE A 50 17.48 -9.49 10.56
C ILE A 50 18.77 -8.68 10.75
N VAL A 51 19.93 -9.34 10.75
CA VAL A 51 21.22 -8.66 10.85
C VAL A 51 21.43 -7.73 9.66
N ALA A 52 21.13 -8.17 8.44
CA ALA A 52 21.18 -7.34 7.24
C ALA A 52 20.22 -6.14 7.34
N ALA A 53 19.00 -6.32 7.86
CA ALA A 53 18.04 -5.23 8.05
C ALA A 53 18.55 -4.19 9.05
N LEU A 54 19.20 -4.63 10.14
CA LEU A 54 19.84 -3.74 11.11
C LEU A 54 20.98 -2.93 10.49
N ILE A 55 21.80 -3.55 9.64
CA ILE A 55 22.89 -2.88 8.92
C ILE A 55 22.36 -1.86 7.91
N VAL A 56 21.29 -2.20 7.17
CA VAL A 56 20.71 -1.34 6.13
C VAL A 56 19.98 -0.13 6.73
N ASP A 57 19.07 -0.35 7.67
CA ASP A 57 18.38 0.70 8.42
C ASP A 57 17.82 0.14 9.74
N HIS A 58 18.61 0.24 10.81
CA HIS A 58 18.21 -0.19 12.15
C HIS A 58 16.89 0.43 12.64
N LYS A 59 16.48 1.61 12.12
CA LYS A 59 15.23 2.26 12.52
C LYS A 59 14.01 1.45 12.12
N VAL A 60 14.11 0.62 11.08
CA VAL A 60 13.01 -0.26 10.66
C VAL A 60 12.77 -1.34 11.70
N VAL A 61 13.83 -1.99 12.18
CA VAL A 61 13.74 -3.04 13.20
C VAL A 61 13.34 -2.44 14.55
N VAL A 62 14.00 -1.36 14.99
CA VAL A 62 13.65 -0.70 16.25
C VAL A 62 12.25 -0.11 16.21
N GLY A 63 11.82 0.44 15.06
CA GLY A 63 10.46 0.93 14.87
C GLY A 63 9.42 -0.18 15.03
N TYR A 64 9.68 -1.37 14.49
CA TYR A 64 8.83 -2.54 14.68
C TYR A 64 8.78 -2.97 16.16
N LEU A 65 9.92 -3.06 16.84
CA LEU A 65 9.95 -3.39 18.27
C LEU A 65 9.23 -2.35 19.14
N LYS A 66 9.38 -1.05 18.83
CA LYS A 66 8.64 0.03 19.49
C LYS A 66 7.14 -0.11 19.30
N TRP A 67 6.69 -0.44 18.09
CA TRP A 67 5.29 -0.72 17.82
C TRP A 67 4.76 -1.92 18.61
N LEU A 68 5.57 -2.98 18.74
CA LEU A 68 5.21 -4.17 19.52
C LEU A 68 5.06 -3.87 21.02
N VAL A 69 5.99 -3.07 21.57
CA VAL A 69 5.90 -2.58 22.96
C VAL A 69 4.73 -1.62 23.13
N GLY A 70 4.44 -0.78 22.14
CA GLY A 70 3.25 0.08 22.12
C GLY A 70 1.97 -0.75 22.22
N LEU A 71 1.83 -1.78 21.37
CA LEU A 71 0.69 -2.70 21.43
C LEU A 71 0.53 -3.35 22.80
N LEU A 72 1.62 -3.81 23.43
CA LEU A 72 1.55 -4.37 24.78
C LEU A 72 1.03 -3.37 25.82
N ARG A 73 1.38 -2.09 25.69
CA ARG A 73 0.95 -1.03 26.61
C ARG A 73 -0.50 -0.63 26.36
N ASP A 74 -0.90 -0.53 25.10
CA ASP A 74 -2.24 -0.07 24.71
C ASP A 74 -3.29 -1.19 24.88
N ASN A 75 -2.95 -2.41 24.50
CA ASN A 75 -3.80 -3.58 24.63
C ASN A 75 -2.98 -4.85 24.78
N LEU A 76 -2.87 -5.34 26.03
CA LEU A 76 -2.07 -6.50 26.37
C LEU A 76 -2.42 -7.75 25.54
N LEU A 77 -3.71 -8.02 25.29
CA LEU A 77 -4.15 -9.19 24.54
C LEU A 77 -3.65 -9.14 23.09
N LEU A 78 -3.80 -7.99 22.44
CA LEU A 78 -3.30 -7.78 21.08
C LEU A 78 -1.77 -7.79 21.04
N GLY A 79 -1.10 -7.23 22.03
CA GLY A 79 0.38 -7.24 22.11
C GLY A 79 0.94 -8.65 22.24
N ILE A 80 0.37 -9.49 23.12
CA ILE A 80 0.77 -10.89 23.25
C ILE A 80 0.48 -11.65 21.95
N GLY A 81 -0.71 -11.47 21.37
CA GLY A 81 -1.06 -12.07 20.08
C GLY A 81 -0.08 -11.70 18.98
N ALA A 82 0.31 -10.42 18.91
CA ALA A 82 1.30 -9.94 17.96
C ALA A 82 2.66 -10.60 18.16
N ILE A 83 3.16 -10.70 19.41
CA ILE A 83 4.43 -11.38 19.71
C ILE A 83 4.41 -12.84 19.29
N VAL A 84 3.34 -13.57 19.62
CA VAL A 84 3.20 -14.98 19.23
C VAL A 84 3.22 -15.12 17.71
N LEU A 85 2.49 -14.26 17.00
CA LEU A 85 2.51 -14.21 15.54
C LEU A 85 3.90 -13.84 14.99
N SER A 86 4.65 -12.94 15.65
CA SER A 86 6.02 -12.59 15.25
C SER A 86 6.97 -13.77 15.38
N VAL A 87 6.84 -14.57 16.45
CA VAL A 87 7.70 -15.74 16.68
C VAL A 87 7.36 -16.86 15.68
N LEU A 88 6.08 -17.17 15.49
CA LEU A 88 5.65 -18.18 14.52
C LEU A 88 5.92 -17.75 13.07
N GLY A 89 5.70 -16.47 12.77
CA GLY A 89 5.93 -15.86 11.47
C GLY A 89 7.35 -15.33 11.26
N PHE A 90 8.30 -15.65 12.16
CA PHE A 90 9.64 -15.05 12.17
C PHE A 90 10.36 -15.08 10.81
N PRO A 91 10.34 -16.20 10.03
CA PRO A 91 10.97 -16.24 8.72
C PRO A 91 10.41 -15.18 7.77
N VAL A 92 9.08 -15.07 7.70
CA VAL A 92 8.39 -14.12 6.83
C VAL A 92 8.61 -12.70 7.33
N LEU A 93 8.53 -12.47 8.64
CA LEU A 93 8.77 -11.18 9.28
C LEU A 93 10.19 -10.67 8.99
N SER A 94 11.20 -11.54 9.09
CA SER A 94 12.59 -11.17 8.82
C SER A 94 12.80 -10.70 7.38
N ALA A 95 12.23 -11.41 6.40
CA ALA A 95 12.27 -11.05 4.99
C ALA A 95 11.52 -9.74 4.74
N PHE A 96 10.36 -9.57 5.37
CA PHE A 96 9.58 -8.34 5.31
C PHE A 96 10.37 -7.13 5.86
N LEU A 97 11.02 -7.26 7.01
CA LEU A 97 11.80 -6.19 7.63
C LEU A 97 13.01 -5.81 6.76
N LEU A 98 13.74 -6.79 6.22
CA LEU A 98 14.84 -6.53 5.29
C LEU A 98 14.33 -5.84 4.02
N GLY A 99 13.26 -6.36 3.41
CA GLY A 99 12.65 -5.76 2.24
C GLY A 99 12.24 -4.30 2.49
N LYS A 100 11.56 -4.03 3.61
CA LYS A 100 11.18 -2.68 4.02
C LYS A 100 12.40 -1.77 4.22
N ALA A 101 13.49 -2.27 4.81
CA ALA A 101 14.72 -1.52 4.99
C ALA A 101 15.39 -1.16 3.66
N LEU A 102 15.49 -2.13 2.74
CA LEU A 102 16.04 -1.91 1.40
C LEU A 102 15.21 -0.89 0.61
N LEU A 103 13.88 -1.05 0.58
CA LEU A 103 12.98 -0.12 -0.11
C LEU A 103 13.08 1.29 0.47
N LYS A 104 13.04 1.43 1.79
CA LYS A 104 13.17 2.73 2.45
C LYS A 104 14.51 3.41 2.14
N ARG A 105 15.61 2.65 2.11
CA ARG A 105 16.92 3.17 1.73
C ARG A 105 16.94 3.68 0.29
N GLN A 106 16.31 2.97 -0.64
CA GLN A 106 16.23 3.40 -2.04
C GLN A 106 15.37 4.64 -2.20
N VAL A 107 14.21 4.71 -1.54
CA VAL A 107 13.35 5.91 -1.53
C VAL A 107 14.09 7.13 -0.98
N LYS A 108 14.86 6.95 0.10
CA LYS A 108 15.66 8.03 0.70
C LYS A 108 16.70 8.59 -0.27
N LYS A 109 17.41 7.73 -1.00
CA LYS A 109 18.39 8.18 -2.01
C LYS A 109 17.74 8.99 -3.12
N VAL A 110 16.61 8.54 -3.65
CA VAL A 110 15.87 9.26 -4.69
C VAL A 110 15.39 10.62 -4.18
N GLN A 111 14.90 10.70 -2.94
CA GLN A 111 14.53 11.97 -2.33
C GLN A 111 15.73 12.89 -2.14
N GLU A 112 16.86 12.37 -1.66
CA GLU A 112 18.10 13.12 -1.51
C GLU A 112 18.64 13.64 -2.85
N GLU A 113 18.57 12.85 -3.92
CA GLU A 113 18.94 13.26 -5.28
C GLU A 113 17.97 14.28 -5.88
N ALA A 114 16.68 14.22 -5.54
CA ALA A 114 15.68 15.21 -5.95
C ALA A 114 15.76 16.52 -5.13
N GLU A 115 16.23 16.45 -3.89
CA GLU A 115 16.48 17.61 -3.03
C GLU A 115 17.86 18.24 -3.24
N ALA A 116 18.86 17.48 -3.69
CA ALA A 116 20.20 17.98 -4.00
C ALA A 116 20.21 19.16 -4.99
N PRO A 117 19.45 19.17 -6.10
CA PRO A 117 19.35 20.36 -6.97
C PRO A 117 18.56 21.50 -6.31
N ARG A 118 17.64 21.21 -5.37
CA ARG A 118 16.85 22.25 -4.68
C ARG A 118 17.60 22.96 -3.55
N LYS A 119 18.66 22.37 -3.00
CA LYS A 119 19.50 23.00 -1.94
C LYS A 119 20.66 23.82 -2.49
N GLY A 120 21.00 23.68 -3.76
CA GLY A 120 22.11 24.40 -4.43
C GLY A 120 21.68 25.62 -5.24
N GLU A 121 20.39 25.75 -5.54
CA GLU A 121 19.85 26.90 -6.27
C GLU A 121 19.15 27.80 -5.25
N TYR A 122 19.82 28.89 -4.85
CA TYR A 122 19.11 30.04 -4.30
C TYR A 122 18.18 30.53 -5.40
N ILE A 123 16.93 30.10 -5.40
CA ILE A 123 15.90 30.72 -6.22
C ILE A 123 15.64 32.06 -5.56
N GLU A 124 16.18 33.12 -6.15
CA GLU A 124 15.81 34.49 -5.82
C GLU A 124 14.32 34.61 -6.13
N TYR A 125 13.51 34.64 -5.08
CA TYR A 125 12.10 34.97 -5.23
C TYR A 125 12.07 36.39 -5.78
N GLU A 126 11.46 36.59 -6.94
CA GLU A 126 11.09 37.92 -7.38
C GLU A 126 10.07 38.43 -6.35
N GLU A 127 10.52 39.32 -5.46
CA GLU A 127 9.65 40.03 -4.52
C GLU A 127 8.68 40.84 -5.37
N LEU A 128 7.47 40.31 -5.56
CA LEU A 128 6.40 41.08 -6.15
C LEU A 128 6.14 42.26 -5.21
N ASP A 129 6.33 43.48 -5.71
CA ASP A 129 6.03 44.70 -4.98
C ASP A 129 4.65 44.57 -4.35
N SER A 130 4.60 44.61 -3.01
CA SER A 130 3.37 44.47 -2.21
C SER A 130 2.40 45.64 -2.35
N GLU A 131 2.58 46.48 -3.38
CA GLU A 131 1.69 47.60 -3.66
C GLU A 131 0.33 47.05 -4.10
N PRO A 132 -0.74 47.30 -3.32
CA PRO A 132 -2.07 46.90 -3.72
C PRO A 132 -2.41 47.62 -5.02
N LEU A 133 -2.72 46.85 -6.07
CA LEU A 133 -3.14 47.40 -7.35
C LEU A 133 -4.32 48.36 -7.13
N GLU A 134 -4.12 49.66 -7.36
CA GLU A 134 -5.19 50.65 -7.30
C GLU A 134 -6.13 50.43 -8.50
N LEU A 135 -7.17 49.62 -8.27
CA LEU A 135 -8.21 49.39 -9.26
C LEU A 135 -9.01 50.70 -9.44
N PRO A 136 -9.27 51.15 -10.69
CA PRO A 136 -10.12 52.30 -10.92
C PRO A 136 -11.50 52.04 -10.30
N ARG A 137 -11.99 52.99 -9.47
CA ARG A 137 -13.33 52.90 -8.90
C ARG A 137 -14.34 52.94 -10.04
N ILE A 138 -14.96 51.79 -10.31
CA ILE A 138 -16.16 51.73 -11.15
C ILE A 138 -17.26 52.44 -10.36
N GLU A 139 -17.57 53.67 -10.76
CA GLU A 139 -18.69 54.43 -10.24
C GLU A 139 -19.98 53.74 -10.69
N LYS A 140 -20.48 52.83 -9.85
CA LYS A 140 -21.77 52.19 -10.08
C LYS A 140 -22.85 53.25 -9.88
N GLU A 141 -23.32 53.85 -10.98
CA GLU A 141 -24.65 54.46 -11.00
C GLU A 141 -25.64 53.41 -10.50
N ILE A 142 -26.20 53.62 -9.31
CA ILE A 142 -27.24 52.77 -8.75
C ILE A 142 -28.51 53.03 -9.55
N LYS A 143 -28.62 52.42 -10.73
CA LYS A 143 -29.92 52.23 -11.38
C LYS A 143 -30.62 51.11 -10.61
N LYS A 144 -31.69 51.51 -9.91
CA LYS A 144 -32.62 50.68 -9.14
C LYS A 144 -32.94 49.40 -9.92
N GLN A 145 -32.35 48.28 -9.52
CA GLN A 145 -32.53 46.99 -10.18
C GLN A 145 -33.94 46.48 -9.87
N GLU A 146 -34.76 46.27 -10.90
CA GLU A 146 -35.93 45.39 -10.79
C GLU A 146 -35.45 43.96 -10.48
N PRO A 147 -36.17 43.20 -9.64
CA PRO A 147 -35.72 41.87 -9.24
C PRO A 147 -35.59 40.96 -10.47
N PRO A 148 -34.46 40.23 -10.61
CA PRO A 148 -34.21 39.40 -11.77
C PRO A 148 -35.22 38.25 -11.84
N ARG A 149 -35.83 38.06 -13.01
CA ARG A 149 -36.59 36.84 -13.33
C ARG A 149 -35.64 35.65 -13.19
N LYS A 150 -35.99 34.70 -12.31
CA LYS A 150 -35.30 33.41 -12.19
C LYS A 150 -35.44 32.64 -13.50
N ASP A 151 -34.39 32.63 -14.29
CA ASP A 151 -34.16 31.65 -15.36
C ASP A 151 -32.99 30.78 -14.90
N ASN A 152 -33.32 29.68 -14.22
CA ASN A 152 -32.38 28.79 -13.52
C ASN A 152 -31.80 27.72 -14.45
N ARG A 153 -31.29 28.09 -15.63
CA ARG A 153 -30.61 27.17 -16.57
C ARG A 153 -29.25 26.63 -16.09
N TYR A 154 -28.87 26.91 -14.85
CA TYR A 154 -27.70 26.34 -14.19
C TYR A 154 -28.03 25.06 -13.40
N ASP A 155 -29.29 24.91 -12.99
CA ASP A 155 -29.74 23.76 -12.19
C ASP A 155 -29.86 22.50 -13.09
N ASP A 156 -30.20 22.68 -14.38
CA ASP A 156 -30.36 21.60 -15.37
C ASP A 156 -29.07 20.79 -15.66
N PHE A 157 -27.89 21.30 -15.34
CA PHE A 157 -26.62 20.61 -15.63
C PHE A 157 -26.28 19.47 -14.67
N PHE A 158 -26.96 19.39 -13.52
CA PHE A 158 -26.64 18.45 -12.46
C PHE A 158 -27.76 17.44 -12.18
N GLU A 159 -28.91 17.55 -12.86
CA GLU A 159 -30.06 16.65 -12.64
C GLU A 159 -30.05 15.39 -13.52
N ASP A 160 -29.10 15.23 -14.45
CA ASP A 160 -28.94 13.97 -15.20
C ASP A 160 -28.08 12.95 -14.43
N LYS A 161 -28.71 12.21 -13.50
CA LYS A 161 -28.34 10.83 -13.15
C LYS A 161 -29.38 10.06 -12.32
#